data_AF-A0A8S1EGK7-F1
#
_entry.id   AF-A0A8S1EGK7-F1
#
_cell.length_a   1.000
_cell.length_b   1.000
_cell.length_c   1.000
_cell.angle_alpha   90.00
_cell.angle_beta   90.00
_cell.angle_gamma   90.00
#
_symmetry.space_group_name_H-M   'P 1'
#
loop_
_entity.id
_entity.type
_entity.pdbx_description
1 polymer ?
#
loop_
_entity_poly.entity_id
_entity_poly.type
_entity_poly.pdbx_seq_one_letter_code
_entity_poly.pdbx_strand_id
1 'polypeptide(L)'
;MSRFFVFAFLCLLWNVSGGPCRMSPLATFLTDDQQKTLHNIIVLARNAGVSEDMVKESMDEYLAEILSPEKLVELKAAHDEFERQRRGKREASEFEKPEPKKVFDIIDQFTSDYQKFYEEPIVNRKRNF
;
A
#
# COMPACT_ATOMS: atom_id res chain seq x y z
N MET A 1 -36.81 38.31 -3.05
CA MET A 1 -36.62 36.98 -2.43
C MET A 1 -36.25 36.00 -3.52
N SER A 2 -35.05 35.42 -3.48
CA SER A 2 -34.68 34.09 -4.00
C SER A 2 -33.16 34.05 -4.16
N ARG A 3 -32.46 33.74 -3.06
CA ARG A 3 -31.01 33.52 -3.00
C ARG A 3 -30.77 32.21 -2.24
N PHE A 4 -31.28 31.10 -2.77
CA PHE A 4 -31.14 29.78 -2.11
C PHE A 4 -30.94 28.63 -3.10
N PHE A 5 -30.38 28.87 -4.29
CA PHE A 5 -30.32 27.82 -5.32
C PHE A 5 -28.97 27.65 -6.02
N VAL A 6 -27.85 27.89 -5.34
CA VAL A 6 -26.51 27.67 -5.95
C VAL A 6 -25.56 26.83 -5.10
N PHE A 7 -25.88 26.52 -3.84
CA PHE A 7 -24.92 25.83 -2.95
C PHE A 7 -25.03 24.30 -2.92
N ALA A 8 -25.95 23.67 -3.65
CA ALA A 8 -26.20 22.23 -3.51
C ALA A 8 -25.51 21.32 -4.54
N PHE A 9 -24.76 21.87 -5.50
CA PHE A 9 -24.18 21.06 -6.60
C PHE A 9 -22.65 20.98 -6.61
N LEU A 10 -21.97 21.57 -5.63
CA LEU A 10 -20.51 21.62 -5.57
C LEU A 10 -19.90 20.72 -4.47
N CYS A 11 -20.53 19.58 -4.17
CA CYS A 11 -19.98 18.56 -3.28
C CYS A 11 -19.86 17.17 -3.93
N LEU A 12 -20.06 17.05 -5.25
CA LEU A 12 -20.04 15.76 -5.98
C LEU A 12 -18.76 15.50 -6.79
N LEU A 13 -17.73 16.34 -6.66
CA LEU A 13 -16.45 16.19 -7.38
C LEU A 13 -15.24 16.06 -6.47
N TRP A 14 -15.38 15.34 -5.36
CA TRP A 14 -14.25 14.64 -4.75
C TRP A 14 -14.51 13.14 -4.80
N ASN A 15 -14.36 12.57 -5.99
CA ASN A 15 -14.01 11.15 -6.09
C ASN A 15 -12.57 11.01 -5.61
N VAL A 16 -12.40 10.89 -4.29
CA VAL A 16 -11.26 10.17 -3.71
C VAL A 16 -11.25 8.80 -4.39
N SER A 17 -10.22 8.51 -5.18
CA SER A 17 -10.06 7.30 -5.99
C SER A 17 -9.82 6.01 -5.16
N GLY A 18 -10.32 6.00 -3.92
CA GLY A 18 -10.34 4.87 -3.01
C GLY A 18 -11.59 4.00 -3.19
N GLY A 19 -11.82 3.49 -4.41
CA GLY A 19 -12.78 2.40 -4.59
C GLY A 19 -12.38 1.19 -3.72
N PRO A 20 -13.34 0.32 -3.33
CA PRO A 20 -13.06 -0.85 -2.50
C PRO A 20 -11.90 -1.65 -3.09
N CYS A 21 -10.91 -2.00 -2.25
CA CYS A 21 -9.76 -2.79 -2.67
C CYS A 21 -10.27 -4.05 -3.38
N ARG A 22 -10.06 -4.14 -4.69
CA ARG A 22 -10.44 -5.33 -5.45
C ARG A 22 -9.66 -6.51 -4.89
N MET A 23 -10.35 -7.62 -4.68
CA MET A 23 -9.71 -8.86 -4.24
C MET A 23 -8.74 -9.36 -5.31
N SER A 24 -7.68 -10.05 -4.89
CA SER A 24 -6.77 -10.72 -5.82
C SER A 24 -7.55 -11.70 -6.69
N PRO A 25 -7.28 -11.78 -8.01
CA PRO A 25 -7.91 -12.77 -8.88
C PRO A 25 -7.72 -14.21 -8.37
N LEU A 26 -6.59 -14.52 -7.73
CA LEU A 26 -6.38 -15.83 -7.11
C LEU A 26 -7.46 -16.16 -6.05
N ALA A 27 -7.94 -15.16 -5.30
CA ALA A 27 -9.01 -15.36 -4.32
C ALA A 27 -10.40 -15.53 -4.94
N THR A 28 -10.56 -15.20 -6.23
CA THR A 28 -11.83 -15.36 -6.96
C THR A 28 -11.90 -16.65 -7.76
N PHE A 29 -10.77 -17.09 -8.33
CA PHE A 29 -10.71 -18.28 -9.18
C PHE A 29 -10.36 -19.55 -8.41
N LEU A 30 -9.70 -19.42 -7.25
CA LEU A 30 -9.21 -20.57 -6.47
C LEU A 30 -9.97 -20.68 -5.14
N THR A 31 -10.24 -21.92 -4.73
CA THR A 31 -10.73 -22.21 -3.37
C THR A 31 -9.64 -21.96 -2.33
N ASP A 32 -10.03 -21.83 -1.06
CA ASP A 32 -9.07 -21.60 0.04
C ASP A 32 -7.98 -22.69 0.10
N ASP A 33 -8.34 -23.95 -0.15
CA ASP A 33 -7.39 -25.06 -0.12
C ASP A 33 -6.45 -25.07 -1.33
N GLN A 34 -6.93 -24.62 -2.50
CA GLN A 34 -6.07 -24.39 -3.66
C GLN A 34 -5.10 -23.23 -3.42
N GLN A 35 -5.55 -22.15 -2.76
CA GLN A 35 -4.70 -21.03 -2.38
C GLN A 35 -3.62 -21.45 -1.37
N LYS A 36 -3.96 -22.27 -0.37
CA LYS A 36 -2.98 -22.83 0.59
C LYS A 36 -1.96 -23.71 -0.11
N THR A 37 -2.40 -24.57 -1.03
CA THR A 37 -1.51 -25.45 -1.79
C THR A 37 -0.53 -24.63 -2.64
N LEU A 38 -1.05 -23.64 -3.39
CA LEU A 38 -0.22 -22.72 -4.17
C LEU A 38 0.78 -21.97 -3.29
N HIS A 39 0.36 -21.49 -2.11
CA HIS A 39 1.25 -20.84 -1.15
C HIS A 39 2.37 -21.77 -0.68
N ASN A 40 2.04 -23.02 -0.34
CA ASN A 40 3.03 -24.01 0.10
C ASN A 40 4.05 -24.33 -1.00
N ILE A 41 3.62 -24.46 -2.26
CA ILE A 41 4.53 -24.65 -3.41
C ILE A 41 5.55 -23.51 -3.47
N ILE A 42 5.08 -22.26 -3.38
CA ILE A 42 5.96 -21.07 -3.42
C ILE A 42 6.94 -21.06 -2.25
N VAL A 43 6.45 -21.32 -1.03
CA VAL A 43 7.29 -21.31 0.18
C VAL A 43 8.35 -22.40 0.11
N LEU A 44 7.99 -23.61 -0.28
CA LEU A 44 8.93 -24.73 -0.40
C LEU A 44 9.99 -24.45 -1.47
N ALA A 45 9.59 -23.96 -2.64
CA ALA A 45 10.52 -23.66 -3.73
C ALA A 45 11.50 -22.53 -3.34
N ARG A 46 11.03 -21.47 -2.66
CA ARG A 46 11.90 -20.40 -2.15
C ARG A 46 12.84 -20.87 -1.06
N ASN A 47 12.37 -21.70 -0.13
CA ASN A 47 13.21 -22.27 0.92
C ASN A 47 14.28 -23.21 0.35
N ALA A 48 13.99 -23.86 -0.78
CA ALA A 48 14.96 -24.67 -1.51
C ALA A 48 15.97 -23.84 -2.34
N GLY A 49 15.82 -22.51 -2.39
CA GLY A 49 16.71 -21.63 -3.15
C GLY A 49 16.54 -21.73 -4.66
N VAL A 50 15.37 -22.18 -5.12
CA VAL A 50 15.03 -22.30 -6.54
C VAL A 50 14.88 -20.90 -7.16
N SER A 51 15.25 -20.75 -8.44
CA SER A 51 15.11 -19.47 -9.15
C SER A 51 13.64 -19.05 -9.27
N GLU A 52 13.36 -17.73 -9.31
CA GLU A 52 11.98 -17.23 -9.43
C GLU A 52 11.29 -17.72 -10.72
N ASP A 53 12.04 -17.94 -11.81
CA ASP A 53 11.51 -18.50 -13.06
C ASP A 53 10.96 -19.92 -12.86
N MET A 54 11.69 -20.76 -12.13
CA MET A 54 11.26 -22.12 -11.79
C MET A 54 10.10 -22.13 -10.79
N VAL A 55 10.09 -21.20 -9.82
CA VAL A 55 8.93 -21.02 -8.92
C VAL A 55 7.68 -20.71 -9.73
N LYS A 56 7.80 -19.80 -10.71
CA LYS A 56 6.71 -19.42 -11.61
C LYS A 56 6.24 -20.61 -12.46
N GLU A 57 7.16 -21.41 -12.99
CA GLU A 57 6.82 -22.62 -13.74
C GLU A 57 6.03 -23.61 -12.88
N SER A 58 6.48 -23.90 -11.65
CA SER A 58 5.73 -24.76 -10.72
C SER A 58 4.35 -24.23 -10.37
N MET A 59 4.18 -22.90 -10.30
CA MET A 59 2.86 -22.29 -10.11
C MET A 59 1.98 -22.46 -11.35
N ASP A 60 2.52 -22.21 -12.55
CA ASP A 60 1.81 -22.34 -13.82
C ASP A 60 1.37 -23.80 -14.06
N GLU A 61 2.22 -24.78 -13.75
CA GLU A 61 1.90 -26.20 -13.79
C GLU A 61 0.73 -26.55 -12.86
N TYR A 62 0.81 -26.14 -11.59
CA TYR A 62 -0.26 -26.39 -10.64
C TYR A 62 -1.58 -25.76 -11.10
N LEU A 63 -1.55 -24.51 -11.57
CA LEU A 63 -2.75 -23.83 -12.06
C LEU A 63 -3.34 -24.51 -13.28
N ALA A 64 -2.51 -25.05 -14.18
CA ALA A 64 -2.96 -25.79 -15.36
C ALA A 64 -3.58 -27.16 -15.00
N GLU A 65 -3.17 -27.77 -13.89
CA GLU A 65 -3.76 -29.00 -13.38
C GLU A 65 -5.16 -28.77 -12.79
N ILE A 66 -5.34 -27.68 -12.04
CA ILE A 66 -6.57 -27.44 -11.28
C ILE A 66 -7.63 -26.60 -12.02
N LEU A 67 -7.24 -25.87 -13.07
CA LEU A 67 -8.15 -25.04 -13.87
C LEU A 67 -8.30 -25.58 -15.29
N SER A 68 -9.49 -25.39 -15.88
CA SER A 68 -9.65 -25.60 -17.31
C SER A 68 -8.83 -24.57 -18.10
N PRO A 69 -8.41 -24.89 -19.35
CA PRO A 69 -7.63 -23.96 -20.18
C PRO A 69 -8.30 -22.58 -20.33
N GLU A 70 -9.63 -22.55 -20.47
CA GLU A 70 -10.41 -21.31 -20.56
C GLU A 70 -10.30 -20.46 -19.28
N LYS A 71 -10.51 -21.08 -18.10
CA LYS A 71 -10.39 -20.38 -16.81
C LYS A 71 -8.98 -19.92 -16.51
N LEU A 72 -7.96 -20.66 -16.98
CA LEU A 72 -6.57 -20.28 -16.83
C LEU A 72 -6.25 -19.01 -17.65
N VAL A 73 -6.77 -18.90 -18.87
CA VAL A 73 -6.64 -17.68 -19.69
C VAL A 73 -7.34 -16.49 -19.03
N GLU A 74 -8.55 -16.70 -18.52
CA GLU A 74 -9.29 -15.67 -17.78
C GLU A 74 -8.55 -15.21 -16.52
N LEU A 75 -8.02 -16.15 -15.74
CA LEU A 75 -7.22 -15.86 -14.55
C LEU A 75 -6.00 -15.02 -14.91
N LYS A 76 -5.26 -15.39 -15.96
CA LYS A 76 -4.05 -14.65 -16.39
C LYS A 76 -4.41 -13.22 -16.80
N ALA A 77 -5.45 -13.05 -17.62
CA ALA A 77 -5.93 -11.73 -18.02
C ALA A 77 -6.38 -10.88 -16.83
N ALA A 78 -7.13 -11.47 -15.89
CA ALA A 78 -7.59 -10.79 -14.68
C ALA A 78 -6.42 -10.42 -13.75
N HIS A 79 -5.43 -11.30 -13.61
CA HIS A 79 -4.23 -11.09 -12.81
C HIS A 79 -3.36 -9.97 -13.38
N ASP A 80 -3.16 -9.93 -14.69
CA ASP A 80 -2.39 -8.87 -15.35
C ASP A 80 -3.08 -7.51 -15.19
N GLU A 81 -4.40 -7.45 -15.36
CA GLU A 81 -5.17 -6.22 -15.14
C GLU A 81 -5.10 -5.75 -13.67
N PHE A 82 -5.22 -6.69 -12.73
CA PHE A 82 -5.09 -6.40 -11.31
C PHE A 82 -3.70 -5.82 -10.96
N GLU A 83 -2.62 -6.43 -11.45
CA GLU A 83 -1.26 -5.94 -11.21
C GLU A 83 -0.99 -4.59 -11.89
N ARG A 84 -1.54 -4.34 -13.10
CA ARG A 84 -1.47 -3.01 -13.75
C ARG A 84 -2.10 -1.93 -12.87
N GLN A 85 -3.31 -2.16 -12.37
CA GLN A 85 -4.01 -1.20 -11.49
C GLN A 85 -3.25 -1.01 -10.17
N ARG A 86 -2.71 -2.08 -9.60
CA ARG A 86 -1.94 -2.03 -8.35
C ARG A 86 -0.65 -1.21 -8.51
N ARG A 87 0.04 -1.37 -9.64
CA ARG A 87 1.27 -0.61 -9.95
C ARG A 87 0.96 0.87 -10.25
N GLY A 88 -0.07 1.16 -11.02
CA GLY A 88 -0.45 2.55 -11.34
C GLY A 88 -0.74 3.42 -10.11
N LYS A 89 -1.28 2.83 -9.03
CA LYS A 89 -1.48 3.55 -7.75
C LYS A 89 -0.18 3.91 -7.03
N ARG A 90 0.92 3.17 -7.24
CA ARG A 90 2.22 3.49 -6.62
C ARG A 90 2.80 4.75 -7.24
N GLU A 91 2.75 4.84 -8.57
CA GLU A 91 3.27 5.99 -9.33
C GLU A 91 2.43 7.26 -9.12
N ALA A 92 1.10 7.16 -9.08
CA ALA A 92 0.24 8.31 -8.81
C ALA A 92 0.43 8.91 -7.40
N SER A 93 0.82 8.09 -6.42
CA SER A 93 1.01 8.53 -5.03
C SER A 93 2.34 9.24 -4.76
N GLU A 94 3.24 9.26 -5.74
CA GLU A 94 4.59 9.86 -5.58
C GLU A 94 4.55 11.38 -5.79
N PHE A 95 3.56 11.89 -6.55
CA PHE A 95 3.38 13.32 -6.80
C PHE A 95 2.64 14.08 -5.68
N GLU A 96 1.92 13.37 -4.80
CA GLU A 96 1.12 13.97 -3.72
C GLU A 96 1.73 13.79 -2.31
N LYS A 97 2.81 13.01 -2.16
CA LYS A 97 3.45 12.84 -0.85
C LYS A 97 4.34 14.06 -0.59
N PRO A 98 4.11 14.81 0.50
CA PRO A 98 5.06 15.82 0.92
C PRO A 98 6.42 15.13 1.12
N GLU A 99 7.49 15.75 0.61
CA GLU A 99 8.84 15.19 0.74
C GLU A 99 9.11 14.84 2.22
N PRO A 100 9.70 13.67 2.49
CA PRO A 100 10.02 13.28 3.85
C PRO A 100 10.91 14.36 4.47
N LYS A 101 10.45 14.95 5.58
CA LYS A 101 11.20 15.98 6.31
C LYS A 101 12.60 15.48 6.61
N LYS A 102 13.62 16.30 6.36
CA LYS A 102 15.00 15.93 6.65
C LYS A 102 15.16 15.83 8.17
N VAL A 103 15.98 14.89 8.62
CA VAL A 103 16.25 14.67 10.05
C VAL A 103 16.71 15.95 10.73
N PHE A 104 17.50 16.78 10.05
CA PHE A 104 17.96 18.07 10.56
C PHE A 104 16.82 19.07 10.81
N ASP A 105 15.80 19.11 9.94
CA ASP A 105 14.64 20.01 10.13
C ASP A 105 13.80 19.61 11.35
N ILE A 106 13.75 18.30 11.65
CA ILE A 106 13.09 17.77 12.85
C ILE A 106 13.90 18.17 14.09
N ILE A 107 15.22 18.01 14.05
CA ILE A 107 16.10 18.38 15.16
C ILE A 107 15.98 19.88 15.46
N ASP A 108 16.03 20.74 14.45
CA ASP A 108 15.90 22.20 14.62
C ASP A 108 14.55 22.63 15.21
N GLN A 109 13.47 21.95 14.81
CA GLN A 109 12.16 22.18 15.41
C GLN A 109 12.17 21.86 16.92
N PHE A 110 12.80 20.75 17.32
CA PHE A 110 12.87 20.33 18.72
C PHE A 110 13.91 21.10 19.54
N THR A 111 15.07 21.45 18.99
CA THR A 111 16.13 22.17 19.72
C THR A 111 15.71 23.56 20.14
N SER A 112 14.87 24.25 19.35
CA SER A 112 14.32 25.56 19.71
C SER A 112 13.54 25.57 21.03
N ASP A 113 12.86 24.46 21.36
CA ASP A 113 12.12 24.31 22.61
C ASP A 113 13.03 23.85 23.76
N TYR A 114 14.05 23.05 23.48
CA TYR A 114 15.03 22.63 24.50
C TYR A 114 15.97 23.76 24.94
N GLN A 115 16.25 24.71 24.05
CA GLN A 115 17.16 25.83 24.33
C GLN A 115 16.62 26.75 25.44
N LYS A 116 15.29 26.88 25.55
CA LYS A 116 14.62 27.64 26.63
C LYS A 116 14.97 27.13 28.03
N PHE A 117 15.27 25.84 28.21
CA PHE A 117 15.63 25.26 29.52
C PHE A 117 17.05 25.61 29.98
N TYR A 118 17.92 26.03 29.05
CA TYR A 118 19.30 26.42 29.35
C TYR A 118 19.48 27.94 29.37
N GLU A 119 18.54 28.69 28.78
CA GLU A 119 18.50 30.15 28.81
C GLU A 119 17.75 30.72 30.03
N GLU A 120 17.06 29.88 30.82
CA GLU A 120 16.52 30.31 32.11
C GLU A 120 17.64 30.85 33.02
N PRO A 121 17.54 32.10 33.49
CA PRO A 121 18.57 32.67 34.36
C PRO A 121 18.66 31.86 35.65
N ILE A 122 19.89 31.44 35.97
CA ILE A 122 20.29 30.65 37.16
C ILE A 122 19.74 31.27 38.49
N VAL A 123 19.35 32.54 38.46
CA VAL A 123 18.73 33.31 39.56
C VAL A 123 17.46 32.66 40.12
N ASN A 124 16.68 31.92 39.32
CA ASN A 124 15.46 31.27 39.82
C ASN A 124 15.69 29.88 40.43
N ARG A 125 16.86 29.26 40.22
CA ARG A 125 17.15 27.90 40.70
C ARG A 125 17.53 27.84 42.19
N LYS A 126 17.88 28.97 42.81
CA LYS A 126 18.36 29.04 44.21
C LYS A 126 17.29 29.42 45.25
N ARG A 127 16.03 29.63 44.86
CA ARG A 127 14.96 30.04 45.80
C ARG A 127 14.11 28.89 46.35
N ASN A 128 14.33 27.66 45.89
CA ASN A 128 13.53 26.49 46.25
C ASN A 128 14.33 25.38 46.95
N PHE A 129 15.42 25.73 47.66
CA PHE A 129 16.10 24.81 48.58
C PHE A 129 15.98 25.34 50.01
#